data_AF-A0A950TJX9-F1
#
_entry.id   AF-A0A950TJX9-F1
#
_cell.length_a   1.000
_cell.length_b   1.000
_cell.length_c   1.000
_cell.angle_alpha   90.00
_cell.angle_beta   90.00
_cell.angle_gamma   90.00
#
_symmetry.space_group_name_H-M   'P 1'
#
loop_
_entity.id
_entity.type
_entity.pdbx_description
1 polymer ?
#
loop_
_entity_poly.entity_id
_entity_poly.type
_entity_poly.pdbx_seq_one_letter_code
_entity_poly.pdbx_strand_id
1 'polypeptide(L)'
;MKPGTKRLILRIVHLVSVIPVLGYVYQPVADVAQYQRFTQLVFIPIAILTGHWMYMGLVWAVLGVASWLGLNYLVGGNNGFGYALLAQIVIFIVRKIWVATRRRPSPAAA
;
A
#
# COMPACT_ATOMS: atom_id res chain seq x y z
N MET A 1 -19.98 -5.52 12.12
CA MET A 1 -19.12 -4.54 12.83
C MET A 1 -19.66 -3.15 12.57
N LYS A 2 -19.70 -2.25 13.57
CA LYS A 2 -20.09 -0.85 13.32
C LYS A 2 -19.08 -0.19 12.35
N PRO A 3 -19.51 0.63 11.38
CA PRO A 3 -18.59 1.26 10.41
C PRO A 3 -17.47 2.07 11.07
N GLY A 4 -17.77 2.79 12.15
CA GLY A 4 -16.78 3.55 12.93
C GLY A 4 -15.73 2.66 13.58
N THR A 5 -16.13 1.52 14.16
CA THR A 5 -15.21 0.54 14.77
C THR A 5 -14.26 -0.05 13.74
N LYS A 6 -14.76 -0.43 12.56
CA LYS A 6 -13.91 -0.95 11.47
C LYS A 6 -12.85 0.06 11.06
N ARG A 7 -13.23 1.33 10.89
CA ARG A 7 -12.31 2.40 10.50
C ARG A 7 -11.25 2.69 11.56
N LEU A 8 -11.64 2.64 12.85
CA LEU A 8 -10.71 2.80 13.96
C LEU A 8 -9.65 1.70 13.98
N ILE A 9 -10.07 0.44 13.85
CA ILE A 9 -9.15 -0.71 13.81
C ILE A 9 -8.17 -0.57 12.65
N LEU A 10 -8.65 -0.33 11.43
CA LEU A 10 -7.79 -0.16 10.26
C LEU A 10 -6.77 0.97 10.44
N ARG A 11 -7.20 2.10 11.02
CA ARG A 11 -6.31 3.23 11.30
C ARG A 11 -5.24 2.89 12.34
N ILE A 12 -5.61 2.28 13.46
CA ILE A 12 -4.65 1.93 14.51
C ILE A 12 -3.62 0.93 13.96
N VAL A 13 -4.07 -0.11 13.26
CA VAL A 13 -3.16 -1.09 12.65
C VAL A 13 -2.24 -0.42 11.63
N HIS A 14 -2.75 0.50 10.79
CA HIS A 14 -1.94 1.25 9.84
C HIS A 14 -0.85 2.06 10.55
N LEU A 15 -1.21 2.85 11.56
CA LEU A 15 -0.27 3.72 12.28
C LEU A 15 0.81 2.90 13.00
N VAL A 16 0.42 1.83 13.71
CA VAL A 16 1.36 0.94 14.41
C VAL A 16 2.31 0.27 13.42
N SER A 17 1.80 -0.18 12.26
CA SER A 17 2.62 -0.86 11.25
C SER A 17 3.62 0.07 10.56
N VAL A 18 3.36 1.38 10.53
CA VAL A 18 4.26 2.37 9.94
C VAL A 18 5.45 2.69 10.86
N ILE A 19 5.33 2.51 12.18
CA ILE A 19 6.41 2.83 13.13
C ILE A 19 7.71 2.08 12.80
N PRO A 20 7.72 0.73 12.61
CA PRO A 20 8.94 0.01 12.20
C PRO A 20 9.45 0.41 10.82
N VAL A 21 8.56 0.83 9.91
CA VAL A 21 8.94 1.33 8.59
C VAL A 21 9.71 2.64 8.69
N LEU A 22 9.29 3.56 9.57
CA LEU A 22 10.04 4.79 9.82
C LEU A 22 11.39 4.50 10.46
N GLY A 23 11.45 3.58 11.43
CA GLY A 23 12.71 3.13 12.01
C GLY A 23 13.67 2.60 10.94
N TYR A 24 13.17 1.80 10.01
CA TYR A 24 13.95 1.32 8.85
C TYR A 24 14.47 2.45 7.95
N VAL A 25 13.68 3.49 7.72
CA VAL A 25 14.05 4.61 6.83
C VAL A 25 15.09 5.54 7.46
N TYR A 26 15.05 5.76 8.78
CA TYR A 26 15.89 6.73 9.47
C TYR A 26 17.12 6.16 10.16
N GLN A 27 17.28 4.82 10.20
CA GLN A 27 18.45 4.18 10.80
C GLN A 27 19.59 4.02 9.77
N PRO A 28 20.85 3.99 10.24
CA PRO A 28 21.99 3.69 9.38
C PRO A 28 21.84 2.33 8.69
N VAL A 29 22.23 2.25 7.41
CA VAL A 29 22.06 1.02 6.60
C VAL A 29 22.76 -0.20 7.23
N ALA A 30 23.87 0.02 7.92
CA ALA A 30 24.62 -1.02 8.61
C ALA A 30 23.83 -1.70 9.74
N ASP A 31 22.94 -0.96 10.40
CA ASP A 31 22.22 -1.43 11.59
C ASP A 31 20.87 -2.08 11.25
N VAL A 32 20.34 -1.80 10.05
CA VAL A 32 19.00 -2.25 9.62
C VAL A 32 18.97 -3.56 8.84
N ALA A 33 20.11 -4.07 8.41
CA ALA A 33 20.16 -5.26 7.55
C ALA A 33 19.41 -6.46 8.13
N GLN A 34 19.47 -6.65 9.45
CA GLN A 34 18.83 -7.76 10.16
C GLN A 34 17.29 -7.71 10.17
N TYR A 35 16.68 -6.52 10.20
CA TYR A 35 15.23 -6.34 10.23
C TYR A 35 14.64 -5.79 8.92
N GLN A 36 15.48 -5.40 7.97
CA GLN A 36 15.09 -4.94 6.63
C GLN A 36 14.11 -5.91 5.96
N ARG A 37 14.45 -7.20 5.93
CA ARG A 37 13.63 -8.21 5.26
C ARG A 37 12.28 -8.40 5.97
N PHE A 38 12.27 -8.32 7.30
CA PHE A 38 11.04 -8.41 8.08
C PHE A 38 10.14 -7.19 7.85
N THR A 39 10.71 -5.98 7.85
CA THR A 39 9.97 -4.75 7.55
C THR A 39 9.36 -4.77 6.15
N GLN A 40 10.12 -5.24 5.15
CA GLN A 40 9.66 -5.32 3.76
C GLN A 40 8.59 -6.39 3.52
N LEU A 41 8.61 -7.51 4.24
CA LEU A 41 7.68 -8.63 4.04
C LEU A 41 6.46 -8.59 4.96
N VAL A 42 6.52 -7.87 6.09
CA VAL A 42 5.46 -7.86 7.09
C VAL A 42 4.88 -6.46 7.24
N PHE A 43 5.68 -5.51 7.72
CA PHE A 43 5.16 -4.19 8.11
C PHE A 43 4.70 -3.35 6.92
N ILE A 44 5.47 -3.32 5.83
CA ILE A 44 5.07 -2.56 4.63
C ILE A 44 3.80 -3.15 3.99
N PRO A 45 3.67 -4.47 3.76
CA PRO A 45 2.42 -5.08 3.28
C PRO A 45 1.22 -4.78 4.17
N ILE A 46 1.37 -4.85 5.50
CA ILE A 46 0.26 -4.53 6.42
C ILE A 46 -0.12 -3.04 6.33
N ALA A 47 0.87 -2.15 6.25
CA ALA A 47 0.63 -0.72 6.09
C ALA A 47 -0.09 -0.42 4.75
N ILE A 48 0.35 -1.04 3.65
CA ILE A 48 -0.29 -0.93 2.33
C ILE A 48 -1.73 -1.44 2.40
N LEU A 49 -1.95 -2.64 2.96
CA LEU A 49 -3.27 -3.26 3.07
C LEU A 49 -4.25 -2.35 3.82
N THR A 50 -3.86 -1.91 5.01
CA THR A 50 -4.73 -1.11 5.89
C THR A 50 -4.99 0.28 5.33
N GLY A 51 -3.98 0.91 4.72
CA GLY A 51 -4.11 2.22 4.07
C GLY A 51 -5.03 2.16 2.86
N HIS A 52 -4.75 1.27 1.90
CA HIS A 52 -5.57 1.13 0.70
C HIS A 52 -6.99 0.68 1.02
N TRP A 53 -7.19 -0.17 2.03
CA TRP A 53 -8.53 -0.56 2.44
C TRP A 53 -9.32 0.64 2.96
N MET A 54 -8.69 1.50 3.76
CA MET A 54 -9.34 2.68 4.31
C MET A 54 -9.72 3.72 3.23
N TYR A 55 -8.88 3.92 2.20
CA TYR A 55 -9.08 4.99 1.21
C TYR A 55 -9.69 4.54 -0.13
N MET A 56 -9.39 3.33 -0.58
CA MET A 56 -9.74 2.85 -1.93
C MET A 56 -10.64 1.61 -1.90
N GLY A 57 -10.68 0.90 -0.78
CA GLY A 57 -11.45 -0.33 -0.58
C GLY A 57 -10.60 -1.59 -0.61
N LEU A 58 -11.19 -2.72 -0.20
CA LEU A 58 -10.47 -3.98 0.01
C LEU A 58 -9.78 -4.51 -1.26
N VAL A 59 -10.45 -4.44 -2.41
CA VAL A 59 -9.91 -4.96 -3.68
C VAL A 59 -8.59 -4.27 -4.03
N TRP A 60 -8.55 -2.94 -3.94
CA TRP A 60 -7.33 -2.16 -4.20
C TRP A 60 -6.24 -2.41 -3.16
N ALA A 61 -6.64 -2.74 -1.94
CA ALA A 61 -5.71 -3.12 -0.89
C ALA A 61 -5.01 -4.45 -1.16
N VAL A 62 -5.77 -5.46 -1.58
CA VAL A 62 -5.22 -6.76 -1.97
C VAL A 62 -4.31 -6.62 -3.19
N LEU A 63 -4.72 -5.83 -4.19
CA LEU A 63 -3.88 -5.55 -5.37
C LEU A 63 -2.57 -4.83 -4.99
N GLY A 64 -2.62 -3.87 -4.08
CA GLY A 64 -1.44 -3.18 -3.56
C GLY A 64 -0.48 -4.13 -2.84
N VAL A 65 -0.99 -5.03 -2.00
CA VAL A 65 -0.15 -6.04 -1.32
C VAL A 65 0.43 -7.04 -2.31
N ALA A 66 -0.38 -7.53 -3.25
CA ALA A 66 0.03 -8.49 -4.25
C ALA A 66 1.12 -7.91 -5.17
N SER A 67 0.98 -6.65 -5.59
CA SER A 67 2.02 -5.98 -6.39
C SER A 67 3.30 -5.79 -5.58
N TRP A 68 3.20 -5.42 -4.29
CA TRP A 68 4.35 -5.27 -3.42
C TRP A 68 5.14 -6.58 -3.27
N LEU A 69 4.45 -7.64 -2.85
CA LEU A 69 5.07 -8.95 -2.65
C LEU A 69 5.56 -9.55 -3.97
N GLY A 70 4.76 -9.46 -5.02
CA GLY A 70 5.11 -9.96 -6.34
C GLY A 70 6.37 -9.30 -6.89
N LEU A 71 6.49 -7.97 -6.82
CA LEU A 71 7.66 -7.28 -7.34
C LEU A 71 8.91 -7.50 -6.46
N ASN A 72 8.76 -7.55 -5.14
CA ASN A 72 9.89 -7.86 -4.26
C ASN A 72 10.37 -9.32 -4.41
N TYR A 73 9.46 -10.26 -4.69
CA TYR A 73 9.79 -11.69 -4.84
C TYR A 73 10.31 -12.02 -6.24
N LEU A 74 9.67 -11.52 -7.30
CA LEU A 74 9.98 -11.85 -8.68
C LEU A 74 11.18 -11.07 -9.24
N VAL A 75 11.34 -9.80 -8.85
CA VAL A 75 12.45 -8.96 -9.34
C VAL A 75 13.71 -9.15 -8.48
N GLY A 76 13.58 -9.79 -7.30
CA GLY A 76 14.65 -10.41 -6.53
C GLY A 76 16.02 -9.73 -6.62
N GLY A 77 16.16 -8.53 -6.02
CA GLY A 77 17.41 -7.77 -6.01
C GLY A 77 17.24 -6.36 -5.43
N ASN A 78 18.31 -5.55 -5.43
CA ASN A 78 18.34 -4.18 -4.89
C ASN A 78 17.25 -3.24 -5.47
N ASN A 79 16.65 -3.62 -6.61
CA ASN A 79 15.68 -2.81 -7.34
C ASN A 79 14.21 -3.18 -7.04
N GLY A 80 13.95 -4.32 -6.39
CA GLY A 80 12.58 -4.81 -6.15
C GLY A 80 11.72 -3.83 -5.34
N PHE A 81 12.33 -3.17 -4.36
CA PHE A 81 11.70 -2.10 -3.58
C PHE A 81 11.26 -0.92 -4.44
N GLY A 82 12.14 -0.44 -5.34
CA GLY A 82 11.86 0.70 -6.21
C GLY A 82 10.68 0.44 -7.15
N TYR A 83 10.66 -0.72 -7.79
CA TYR A 83 9.54 -1.12 -8.66
C TYR A 83 8.24 -1.29 -7.89
N ALA A 84 8.30 -1.88 -6.68
CA ALA A 84 7.13 -2.03 -5.83
C ALA A 84 6.54 -0.67 -5.43
N LEU A 85 7.39 0.33 -5.16
CA LEU A 85 6.98 1.69 -4.83
C LEU A 85 6.32 2.39 -6.03
N LEU A 86 6.91 2.26 -7.22
CA LEU A 86 6.31 2.75 -8.48
C LEU A 86 4.96 2.10 -8.75
N ALA A 87 4.82 0.80 -8.49
CA ALA A 87 3.56 0.09 -8.66
C ALA A 87 2.45 0.63 -7.75
N GLN A 88 2.76 1.01 -6.50
CA GLN A 88 1.77 1.67 -5.62
C GLN A 88 1.31 3.00 -6.22
N ILE A 89 2.22 3.82 -6.73
CA ILE A 89 1.90 5.11 -7.35
C ILE A 89 0.99 4.91 -8.58
N VAL A 90 1.32 3.94 -9.44
CA VAL A 90 0.52 3.60 -10.61
C VAL A 90 -0.89 3.15 -10.19
N ILE A 91 -1.01 2.29 -9.18
CA ILE A 91 -2.31 1.84 -8.64
C ILE A 91 -3.16 3.02 -8.17
N PHE A 92 -2.57 4.00 -7.48
CA PHE A 92 -3.26 5.22 -7.07
C PHE A 92 -3.75 6.05 -8.26
N ILE A 93 -2.92 6.24 -9.27
CA ILE A 93 -3.26 6.99 -10.48
C ILE A 93 -4.40 6.29 -11.24
N VAL A 94 -4.29 4.98 -11.46
CA VAL A 94 -5.31 4.18 -12.14
C VAL A 94 -6.65 4.28 -11.41
N ARG A 95 -6.66 4.15 -10.07
CA ARG A 95 -7.88 4.34 -9.27
C ARG A 95 -8.47 5.73 -9.48
N LYS A 96 -7.65 6.77 -9.43
CA LYS A 96 -8.10 8.16 -9.58
C LYS A 96 -8.73 8.39 -10.96
N ILE A 97 -8.09 7.90 -12.02
CA ILE A 97 -8.60 7.97 -13.40
C ILE A 97 -9.91 7.18 -13.53
N TRP A 98 -10.00 5.99 -12.96
CA TRP A 98 -11.21 5.16 -12.99
C TRP A 98 -12.40 5.84 -12.31
N VAL A 99 -12.18 6.50 -11.16
CA VAL A 99 -13.23 7.27 -10.49
C VAL A 99 -13.63 8.49 -11.32
N ALA A 100 -12.66 9.19 -11.91
CA ALA A 100 -12.93 10.37 -12.73
C ALA A 100 -13.74 10.03 -13.99
N THR A 101 -13.43 8.91 -14.64
CA THR A 101 -14.12 8.44 -15.85
C THR A 101 -15.52 7.92 -15.55
N ARG A 102 -15.74 7.20 -14.43
CA ARG A 102 -17.09 6.76 -14.01
C ARG A 102 -18.01 7.89 -13.55
N ARG A 103 -17.48 9.06 -13.22
CA ARG A 103 -18.27 10.24 -12.83
C ARG A 103 -18.68 11.11 -14.01
N ARG A 104 -18.28 10.78 -15.24
CA ARG A 104 -18.79 11.48 -16.43
C ARG A 104 -20.26 11.12 -16.62
N PRO A 105 -21.19 12.09 -16.55
CA PRO A 105 -22.56 11.85 -16.98
C PRO A 105 -22.53 11.44 -18.45
N SER A 106 -23.40 10.51 -18.84
CA SER A 106 -23.66 10.27 -20.26
C SER A 106 -23.98 11.61 -20.94
N PRO A 107 -23.39 11.93 -22.11
CA PRO A 107 -23.90 13.00 -22.93
C PRO A 107 -25.39 12.72 -23.17
N ALA A 108 -26.19 13.74 -22.93
CA ALA A 108 -27.64 13.71 -22.76
C ALA A 108 -28.39 12.81 -23.77
N ALA A 109 -29.47 12.20 -23.28
CA ALA A 109 -30.70 12.15 -24.06
C ALA A 109 -31.08 13.61 -24.39
N ALA A 110 -30.74 14.05 -25.59
CA ALA A 110 -31.10 15.33 -26.19
C ALA A 110 -32.13 15.08 -27.28
#